data_AF-B8MA79-F1
#
_entry.id   AF-B8MA79-F1
#
_cell.length_a   1.000
_cell.length_b   1.000
_cell.length_c   1.000
_cell.angle_alpha   90.00
_cell.angle_beta   90.00
_cell.angle_gamma   90.00
#
_symmetry.space_group_name_H-M   'P 1'
#
loop_
_entity.id
_entity.type
_entity.pdbx_description
1 polymer ?
#
loop_
_entity_poly.entity_id
_entity_poly.type
_entity_poly.pdbx_seq_one_letter_code
_entity_poly.pdbx_strand_id
1 'polypeptide(L)'
;MIKTVDITYAQTAIHVTTDIATAYANLREQREIRAEYSHLIEIPRAPKSWEAWISAWEKVMIRAMLENLSFAKDSTEWANNFLDALKPYFDTWVTAYRMSKEKEIDNGSLDYRTLSGAFRRHATATKRSTGKVGKGAFAVTYGDSEEQDGNLDATPSIRINPQGDRRRGNKKRNRTIEGSISESGKPRCRACGILGHMANACWYIFPKKAPKKWYPKEGVQEKVDSNLREDNKLAEEIARIKNPKASNHDDKEANE
;
A
#
# COMPACT_ATOMS: atom_id res chain seq x y z
N MET A 1 -41.58 -47.02 21.56
CA MET A 1 -40.56 -47.08 20.49
C MET A 1 -39.66 -45.86 20.65
N ILE A 2 -38.53 -46.02 21.35
CA ILE A 2 -37.59 -44.92 21.61
C ILE A 2 -36.77 -44.75 20.33
N LYS A 3 -36.96 -43.62 19.63
CA LYS A 3 -36.14 -43.30 18.45
C LYS A 3 -34.76 -42.88 18.95
N THR A 4 -33.80 -43.80 18.89
CA THR A 4 -32.39 -43.51 19.14
C THR A 4 -31.87 -42.66 17.99
N VAL A 5 -31.44 -41.43 18.32
CA VAL A 5 -30.72 -40.55 17.40
C VAL A 5 -29.35 -41.17 17.14
N ASP A 6 -28.94 -41.17 15.87
CA ASP A 6 -27.68 -41.74 15.38
C ASP A 6 -26.47 -41.16 16.13
N ILE A 7 -25.66 -42.03 16.72
CA ILE A 7 -24.47 -41.71 17.53
C ILE A 7 -23.44 -40.89 16.75
N THR A 8 -23.47 -40.91 15.42
CA THR A 8 -22.57 -40.11 14.58
C THR A 8 -22.80 -38.60 14.72
N TYR A 9 -23.99 -38.16 15.18
CA TYR A 9 -24.26 -36.74 15.44
C TYR A 9 -23.59 -36.20 16.71
N ALA A 10 -23.12 -37.09 17.60
CA ALA A 10 -22.49 -36.71 18.88
C ALA A 10 -21.02 -36.26 18.74
N GLN A 11 -20.43 -36.29 17.53
CA GLN A 11 -19.03 -35.88 17.30
C GLN A 11 -18.87 -34.39 16.97
N THR A 12 -19.95 -33.65 16.77
CA THR A 12 -19.90 -32.18 16.77
C THR A 12 -20.05 -31.71 18.22
N ALA A 13 -19.02 -31.07 18.76
CA ALA A 13 -18.96 -30.58 20.14
C ALA A 13 -20.13 -29.66 20.50
N ILE A 14 -21.26 -30.25 20.88
CA ILE A 14 -22.35 -29.58 21.57
C ILE A 14 -22.17 -29.97 23.03
N HIS A 15 -21.78 -29.01 23.87
CA HIS A 15 -21.95 -29.19 25.32
C HIS A 15 -23.40 -29.61 25.54
N VAL A 16 -23.62 -30.76 26.18
CA VAL A 16 -24.96 -31.23 26.54
C VAL A 16 -25.50 -30.25 27.60
N THR A 17 -26.09 -29.16 27.13
CA THR A 17 -26.88 -28.27 27.97
C THR A 17 -28.20 -28.97 28.22
N THR A 18 -28.64 -28.99 29.47
CA THR A 18 -29.90 -29.62 29.89
C THR A 18 -31.14 -29.00 29.24
N ASP A 19 -30.97 -27.86 28.55
CA ASP A 19 -31.97 -27.14 27.78
C ASP A 19 -31.62 -27.10 26.28
N ILE A 20 -32.58 -27.53 25.46
CA ILE A 20 -32.50 -27.56 23.98
C ILE A 20 -32.45 -26.13 23.42
N ALA A 21 -33.14 -25.16 24.03
CA ALA A 21 -33.12 -23.78 23.54
C ALA A 21 -31.73 -23.15 23.67
N THR A 22 -31.06 -23.39 24.80
CA THR A 22 -29.66 -23.01 25.02
C THR A 22 -28.72 -23.68 24.01
N ALA A 23 -28.91 -24.97 23.71
CA ALA A 23 -28.11 -25.66 22.70
C ALA A 23 -28.24 -25.03 21.30
N TYR A 24 -29.46 -24.66 20.89
CA TYR A 24 -29.70 -23.98 19.61
C TYR A 24 -29.10 -22.57 19.58
N ALA A 25 -29.19 -21.82 20.67
CA ALA A 25 -28.59 -20.49 20.76
C ALA A 25 -27.06 -20.56 20.59
N ASN A 26 -26.40 -21.48 21.30
CA ASN A 26 -24.95 -21.69 21.18
C ASN A 26 -24.58 -22.11 19.76
N LEU A 27 -25.29 -23.07 19.16
CA LEU A 27 -25.05 -23.49 17.77
C LEU A 27 -25.18 -22.35 16.77
N ARG A 28 -26.15 -21.46 16.97
CA ARG A 28 -26.33 -20.28 16.13
C ARG A 28 -25.14 -19.33 16.26
N GLU A 29 -24.72 -19.03 17.48
CA GLU A 29 -23.57 -18.16 17.74
C GLU A 29 -22.27 -18.72 17.14
N GLN A 30 -22.01 -20.02 17.31
CA GLN A 30 -20.84 -20.68 16.69
C GLN A 30 -20.85 -20.57 15.16
N ARG A 31 -22.02 -20.70 14.52
CA ARG A 31 -22.18 -20.53 13.07
C ARG A 31 -21.93 -19.08 12.65
N GLU A 32 -22.43 -18.11 13.41
CA GLU A 32 -22.21 -16.68 13.17
C GLU A 32 -20.71 -16.34 13.26
N ILE A 33 -20.01 -16.79 14.31
CA ILE A 33 -18.57 -16.58 14.47
C ILE A 33 -17.78 -17.19 13.31
N ARG A 34 -18.12 -18.41 12.89
CA ARG A 34 -17.47 -19.07 11.75
C ARG A 34 -17.72 -18.31 10.45
N ALA A 35 -18.94 -17.85 10.21
CA ALA A 35 -19.27 -17.06 9.01
C ALA A 35 -18.50 -15.73 8.98
N GLU A 36 -18.41 -15.03 10.12
CA GLU A 36 -17.61 -13.81 10.24
C GLU A 36 -16.12 -14.08 9.99
N TYR A 37 -15.56 -15.16 10.54
CA TYR A 37 -14.17 -15.56 10.30
C TYR A 37 -13.90 -15.81 8.81
N SER A 38 -14.71 -16.67 8.17
CA SER A 38 -14.58 -16.98 6.75
C SER A 38 -14.64 -15.71 5.89
N HIS A 39 -15.58 -14.80 6.19
CA HIS A 39 -15.68 -13.52 5.48
C HIS A 39 -14.45 -12.62 5.64
N LEU A 40 -13.77 -12.66 6.78
CA LEU A 40 -12.56 -11.87 7.02
C LEU A 40 -11.31 -12.45 6.34
N ILE A 41 -11.23 -13.77 6.21
CA ILE A 41 -10.13 -14.47 5.52
C ILE A 41 -10.30 -14.37 3.99
N GLU A 42 -11.53 -14.40 3.50
CA GLU A 42 -11.83 -14.17 2.09
C GLU A 42 -11.75 -12.67 1.77
N ILE A 43 -10.57 -12.18 1.38
CA ILE A 43 -10.33 -10.77 1.04
C ILE A 43 -10.32 -10.58 -0.48
N PRO A 44 -11.48 -10.47 -1.16
CA PRO A 44 -11.54 -10.31 -2.62
C PRO A 44 -10.94 -8.98 -3.09
N ARG A 45 -10.93 -7.97 -2.22
CA ARG A 45 -10.36 -6.64 -2.47
C ARG A 45 -9.73 -6.11 -1.20
N ALA A 46 -8.65 -5.34 -1.35
CA ALA A 46 -7.96 -4.71 -0.23
C ALA A 46 -8.95 -3.88 0.62
N PRO A 47 -8.96 -4.06 1.96
CA PRO A 47 -9.78 -3.25 2.84
C PRO A 47 -9.32 -1.79 2.83
N LYS A 48 -10.27 -0.87 3.06
CA LYS A 48 -9.97 0.57 3.19
C LYS A 48 -8.98 0.86 4.34
N SER A 49 -9.03 0.04 5.39
CA SER A 49 -8.13 0.13 6.53
C SER A 49 -7.72 -1.25 7.00
N TRP A 50 -6.45 -1.59 6.82
CA TRP A 50 -5.84 -2.80 7.38
C TRP A 50 -5.87 -2.83 8.91
N GLU A 51 -5.88 -1.67 9.57
CA GLU A 51 -6.01 -1.56 11.03
C GLU A 51 -7.40 -1.97 11.51
N ALA A 52 -8.44 -1.58 10.77
CA ALA A 52 -9.81 -1.99 11.07
C ALA A 52 -10.00 -3.48 10.79
N TRP A 53 -9.44 -3.99 9.69
CA TRP A 53 -9.49 -5.40 9.33
C TRP A 53 -8.81 -6.29 10.39
N ILE A 54 -7.58 -5.97 10.81
CA ILE A 54 -6.88 -6.78 11.84
C ILE A 54 -7.61 -6.74 13.18
N SER A 55 -8.20 -5.60 13.53
CA SER A 55 -8.99 -5.47 14.76
C SER A 55 -10.29 -6.27 14.71
N ALA A 56 -10.93 -6.38 13.54
CA ALA A 56 -12.11 -7.23 13.35
C ALA A 56 -11.72 -8.72 13.45
N TRP A 57 -10.63 -9.12 12.80
CA TRP A 57 -10.10 -10.48 12.86
C TRP A 57 -9.75 -10.90 14.28
N GLU A 58 -9.07 -10.04 15.04
CA GLU A 58 -8.71 -10.33 16.43
C GLU A 58 -9.95 -10.51 17.32
N LYS A 59 -10.98 -9.68 17.15
CA LYS A 59 -12.25 -9.82 17.87
C LYS A 59 -12.95 -11.15 17.58
N VAL A 60 -12.91 -11.61 16.33
CA VAL A 60 -13.45 -12.93 15.94
C VAL A 60 -12.63 -14.05 16.57
N MET A 61 -11.30 -13.97 16.56
CA MET A 61 -10.44 -14.96 17.20
C MET A 61 -10.66 -15.05 18.72
N ILE A 62 -10.81 -13.91 19.41
CA ILE A 62 -11.13 -13.89 20.84
C ILE A 62 -12.45 -14.63 21.11
N ARG A 63 -13.52 -14.31 20.39
CA ARG A 63 -14.81 -15.00 20.53
C ARG A 63 -14.69 -16.49 20.23
N ALA A 64 -14.01 -16.84 19.14
CA ALA A 64 -13.83 -18.23 18.73
C ALA A 64 -13.02 -19.06 19.74
N MET A 65 -12.01 -18.46 20.39
CA MET A 65 -11.24 -19.11 21.45
C MET A 65 -12.05 -19.27 22.74
N LEU A 66 -12.85 -18.27 23.12
CA LEU A 66 -13.75 -18.36 24.29
C LEU A 66 -14.79 -19.48 24.10
N GLU A 67 -15.37 -19.56 22.89
CA GLU A 67 -16.33 -20.60 22.49
C GLU A 67 -15.67 -21.94 22.15
N ASN A 68 -14.35 -22.08 22.32
CA ASN A 68 -13.60 -23.31 22.08
C ASN A 68 -13.78 -23.91 20.67
N LEU A 69 -13.97 -23.07 19.66
CA LEU A 69 -14.19 -23.48 18.27
C LEU A 69 -12.95 -24.19 17.70
N SER A 70 -13.18 -25.24 16.91
CA SER A 70 -12.10 -26.07 16.37
C SER A 70 -11.08 -25.27 15.54
N PHE A 71 -11.54 -24.39 14.65
CA PHE A 71 -10.66 -23.58 13.80
C PHE A 71 -9.78 -22.60 14.60
N ALA A 72 -10.19 -22.22 15.81
CA ALA A 72 -9.42 -21.32 16.67
C ALA A 72 -8.40 -22.07 17.55
N LYS A 73 -8.61 -23.38 17.76
CA LYS A 73 -7.67 -24.25 18.48
C LYS A 73 -6.49 -24.66 17.61
N ASP A 74 -6.73 -24.86 16.31
CA ASP A 74 -5.67 -25.21 15.37
C ASP A 74 -4.87 -23.97 14.96
N SER A 75 -3.79 -23.72 15.70
CA SER A 75 -2.87 -22.59 15.45
C SER A 75 -2.27 -22.61 14.05
N THR A 76 -1.94 -23.80 13.56
CA THR A 76 -1.37 -23.98 12.23
C THR A 76 -2.40 -23.61 11.17
N GLU A 77 -3.64 -24.06 11.29
CA GLU A 77 -4.71 -23.76 10.34
C GLU A 77 -5.01 -22.25 10.28
N TRP A 78 -5.32 -21.61 11.41
CA TRP A 78 -5.71 -20.20 11.37
C TRP A 78 -4.54 -19.26 11.02
N ALA A 79 -3.30 -19.62 11.36
CA ALA A 79 -2.12 -18.84 10.98
C ALA A 79 -1.90 -18.92 9.46
N ASN A 80 -2.02 -20.10 8.87
CA ASN A 80 -1.91 -20.28 7.42
C ASN A 80 -3.01 -19.54 6.67
N ASN A 81 -4.27 -19.69 7.09
CA ASN A 81 -5.40 -18.97 6.51
C ASN A 81 -5.19 -17.44 6.53
N PHE A 82 -4.71 -16.91 7.66
CA PHE A 82 -4.42 -15.48 7.80
C PHE A 82 -3.31 -15.04 6.84
N LEU A 83 -2.20 -15.78 6.79
CA LEU A 83 -1.04 -15.43 5.97
C LEU A 83 -1.36 -15.54 4.47
N ASP A 84 -2.14 -16.54 4.08
CA ASP A 84 -2.56 -16.73 2.69
C ASP A 84 -3.54 -15.64 2.23
N ALA A 85 -4.46 -15.21 3.11
CA ALA A 85 -5.34 -14.07 2.85
C ALA A 85 -4.56 -12.77 2.57
N LEU A 86 -3.41 -12.59 3.23
CA LEU A 86 -2.56 -11.40 3.08
C LEU A 86 -1.56 -11.49 1.93
N LYS A 87 -1.23 -12.70 1.47
CA LYS A 87 -0.21 -12.95 0.45
C LYS A 87 -0.40 -12.08 -0.82
N PRO A 88 -1.61 -11.89 -1.37
CA PRO A 88 -1.81 -11.03 -2.54
C PRO A 88 -1.45 -9.55 -2.33
N TYR A 89 -1.41 -9.08 -1.08
CA TYR A 89 -1.23 -7.67 -0.73
C TYR A 89 0.14 -7.38 -0.11
N PHE A 90 0.72 -8.35 0.60
CA PHE A 90 1.93 -8.19 1.39
C PHE A 90 2.88 -9.39 1.24
N ASP A 91 3.08 -9.89 0.03
CA ASP A 91 3.85 -11.11 -0.26
C ASP A 91 5.23 -11.15 0.41
N THR A 92 5.99 -10.04 0.33
CA THR A 92 7.32 -9.96 0.96
C THR A 92 7.25 -10.11 2.48
N TRP A 93 6.29 -9.45 3.13
CA TRP A 93 6.14 -9.55 4.58
C TRP A 93 5.63 -10.94 4.99
N VAL A 94 4.66 -11.50 4.27
CA VAL A 94 4.14 -12.85 4.52
C VAL A 94 5.25 -13.88 4.41
N THR A 95 6.06 -13.81 3.34
CA THR A 95 7.18 -14.73 3.12
C THR A 95 8.22 -14.61 4.22
N ALA A 96 8.62 -13.38 4.58
CA ALA A 96 9.57 -13.14 5.66
C ALA A 96 9.02 -13.63 7.02
N TYR A 97 7.74 -13.40 7.29
CA TYR A 97 7.11 -13.84 8.54
C TYR A 97 7.06 -15.36 8.63
N ARG A 98 6.63 -16.05 7.56
CA ARG A 98 6.65 -17.52 7.46
C ARG A 98 8.03 -18.08 7.75
N MET A 99 9.08 -17.55 7.11
CA MET A 99 10.46 -17.98 7.38
C MET A 99 10.88 -17.72 8.84
N SER A 100 10.47 -16.60 9.43
CA SER A 100 10.84 -16.24 10.80
C SER A 100 10.11 -17.04 11.89
N LYS A 101 8.96 -17.63 11.55
CA LYS A 101 8.04 -18.30 12.48
C LYS A 101 7.66 -19.72 12.05
N GLU A 102 8.44 -20.32 11.16
CA GLU A 102 8.20 -21.64 10.59
C GLU A 102 7.97 -22.69 11.69
N LYS A 103 8.89 -22.77 12.65
CA LYS A 103 8.80 -23.74 13.76
C LYS A 103 7.56 -23.53 14.62
N GLU A 104 7.22 -22.28 14.95
CA GLU A 104 6.04 -21.95 15.76
C GLU A 104 4.71 -22.17 15.03
N ILE A 105 4.72 -22.09 13.70
CA ILE A 105 3.55 -22.41 12.87
C ILE A 105 3.39 -23.93 12.78
N ASP A 106 4.49 -24.65 12.51
CA ASP A 106 4.47 -26.10 12.30
C ASP A 106 4.16 -26.87 13.59
N ASN A 107 4.63 -26.39 14.75
CA ASN A 107 4.33 -27.00 16.04
C ASN A 107 3.00 -26.53 16.66
N GLY A 108 2.29 -25.61 15.99
CA GLY A 108 1.04 -25.02 16.49
C GLY A 108 1.18 -24.19 17.77
N SER A 109 2.36 -23.68 18.11
CA SER A 109 2.61 -22.89 19.31
C SER A 109 2.44 -21.38 19.10
N LEU A 110 2.06 -20.95 17.90
CA LEU A 110 1.88 -19.54 17.58
C LEU A 110 0.64 -18.97 18.28
N ASP A 111 0.79 -17.82 18.92
CA ASP A 111 -0.33 -17.06 19.50
C ASP A 111 -0.87 -16.03 18.49
N TYR A 112 -2.19 -15.93 18.36
CA TYR A 112 -2.85 -15.03 17.43
C TYR A 112 -2.51 -13.56 17.70
N ARG A 113 -2.25 -13.19 18.96
CA ARG A 113 -1.82 -11.83 19.34
C ARG A 113 -0.40 -11.53 18.87
N THR A 114 0.47 -12.53 18.86
CA THR A 114 1.85 -12.38 18.36
C THR A 114 1.83 -12.11 16.86
N LEU A 115 1.02 -12.85 16.12
CA LEU A 115 0.82 -12.65 14.69
C LEU A 115 0.12 -11.33 14.37
N SER A 116 -0.97 -10.99 15.06
CA SER A 116 -1.68 -9.72 14.86
C SER A 116 -0.81 -8.50 15.18
N GLY A 117 -0.04 -8.56 16.27
CA GLY A 117 0.90 -7.53 16.67
C GLY A 117 2.04 -7.33 15.66
N ALA A 118 2.57 -8.41 15.10
CA ALA A 118 3.58 -8.33 14.05
C ALA A 118 3.03 -7.67 12.78
N PHE A 119 1.81 -8.03 12.38
CA PHE A 119 1.16 -7.42 11.23
C PHE A 119 0.86 -5.93 11.45
N ARG A 120 0.37 -5.52 12.63
CA ARG A 120 0.15 -4.10 12.97
C ARG A 120 1.44 -3.28 12.87
N ARG A 121 2.56 -3.80 13.37
CA ARG A 121 3.87 -3.14 13.24
C ARG A 121 4.27 -2.96 11.77
N HIS A 122 4.03 -3.98 10.94
CA HIS A 122 4.27 -3.87 9.50
C HIS A 122 3.36 -2.81 8.85
N ALA A 123 2.04 -2.90 9.06
CA ALA A 123 1.07 -1.99 8.46
C ALA A 123 1.30 -0.51 8.85
N THR A 124 1.78 -0.26 10.07
CA THR A 124 2.14 1.10 10.52
C THR A 124 3.50 1.57 9.98
N ALA A 125 4.49 0.67 9.86
CA ALA A 125 5.78 0.99 9.25
C ALA A 125 5.65 1.34 7.77
N THR A 126 4.81 0.62 7.01
CA THR A 126 4.56 0.93 5.60
C THR A 126 3.97 2.33 5.40
N LYS A 127 3.08 2.78 6.30
CA LYS A 127 2.54 4.17 6.28
C LYS A 127 3.61 5.23 6.55
N ARG A 128 4.65 4.90 7.33
CA ARG A 128 5.76 5.81 7.64
C ARG A 128 6.80 5.87 6.52
N SER A 129 7.03 4.75 5.85
CA SER A 129 8.00 4.65 4.73
C SER A 129 7.60 5.44 3.48
N THR A 130 6.34 5.84 3.33
CA THR A 130 5.92 6.74 2.24
C THR A 130 6.34 8.20 2.46
N GLY A 131 6.97 8.52 3.59
CA GLY A 131 7.70 9.77 3.75
C GLY A 131 8.78 9.86 2.67
N LYS A 132 8.76 10.93 1.86
CA LYS A 132 9.78 11.19 0.85
C LYS A 132 11.17 11.09 1.49
N VAL A 133 11.92 10.05 1.16
CA VAL A 133 13.36 10.02 1.41
C VAL A 133 13.95 11.22 0.66
N GLY A 134 14.50 12.17 1.41
CA GLY A 134 15.21 13.30 0.82
C GLY A 134 16.34 12.75 -0.05
N LYS A 135 16.27 13.00 -1.35
CA LYS A 135 17.38 12.70 -2.25
C LYS A 135 18.56 13.59 -1.86
N GLY A 136 19.59 13.01 -1.26
CA GLY A 136 20.86 13.69 -0.98
C GLY A 136 21.32 13.53 0.47
N ALA A 137 21.92 12.38 0.79
CA ALA A 137 22.66 12.17 2.04
C ALA A 137 24.10 11.71 1.80
N PHE A 138 24.60 11.83 0.57
CA PHE A 138 26.01 11.60 0.25
C PHE A 138 26.61 12.93 -0.21
N ALA A 139 27.11 13.71 0.75
CA ALA A 139 28.05 14.78 0.44
C ALA A 139 29.39 14.09 0.09
N VAL A 140 29.72 14.09 -1.19
CA VAL A 140 31.06 13.70 -1.64
C VAL A 140 31.95 14.92 -1.41
N THR A 141 32.70 14.93 -0.31
CA THR A 141 33.75 15.92 -0.08
C THR A 141 35.01 15.46 -0.81
N TYR A 142 35.18 15.86 -2.08
CA TYR A 142 36.51 15.90 -2.67
C TYR A 142 37.21 17.13 -2.10
N GLY A 143 38.37 16.88 -1.50
CA GLY A 143 39.14 17.87 -0.77
C GLY A 143 39.61 19.02 -1.65
N ASP A 144 39.62 20.20 -1.06
CA ASP A 144 40.68 21.15 -1.32
C ASP A 144 41.19 21.62 0.05
N SER A 145 42.48 21.41 0.24
CA SER A 145 43.21 21.84 1.41
C SER A 145 43.57 23.30 1.17
N GLU A 146 43.22 24.19 2.10
CA GLU A 146 44.05 25.36 2.44
C GLU A 146 43.51 26.02 3.72
N GLU A 147 44.09 25.54 4.82
CA GLU A 147 44.56 26.28 5.99
C GLU A 147 43.89 27.61 6.35
N GLN A 148 43.13 27.63 7.46
CA GLN A 148 43.45 28.57 8.54
C GLN A 148 43.06 28.05 9.92
N ASP A 149 44.06 28.09 10.79
CA ASP A 149 44.15 27.71 12.20
C ASP A 149 43.21 28.52 13.12
N GLY A 150 42.75 27.90 14.21
CA GLY A 150 41.97 28.58 15.24
C GLY A 150 41.14 27.71 16.19
N ASN A 151 41.80 26.82 16.94
CA ASN A 151 41.55 26.50 18.37
C ASN A 151 40.13 26.17 18.91
N LEU A 152 40.00 24.91 19.34
CA LEU A 152 39.36 24.35 20.56
C LEU A 152 38.01 24.88 21.11
N ASP A 153 37.08 23.93 21.12
CA ASP A 153 36.30 23.46 22.29
C ASP A 153 34.90 24.06 22.61
N ALA A 154 34.05 23.13 23.05
CA ALA A 154 32.81 23.28 23.79
C ALA A 154 31.60 23.97 23.13
N THR A 155 30.61 23.14 22.77
CA THR A 155 29.18 23.44 22.93
C THR A 155 28.92 24.14 24.28
N PRO A 156 28.06 25.17 24.35
CA PRO A 156 26.64 24.87 24.51
C PRO A 156 25.67 25.80 23.76
N SER A 157 24.55 25.19 23.43
CA SER A 157 23.23 25.77 23.15
C SER A 157 22.93 27.15 23.74
N ILE A 158 22.56 28.13 22.90
CA ILE A 158 21.46 29.09 23.16
C ILE A 158 20.74 29.41 21.84
N ARG A 159 19.42 29.24 21.86
CA ARG A 159 18.47 29.70 20.84
C ARG A 159 18.37 31.22 20.90
N ILE A 160 18.55 31.93 19.78
CA ILE A 160 17.89 33.23 19.56
C ILE A 160 17.52 33.34 18.08
N ASN A 161 16.21 33.37 17.81
CA ASN A 161 15.62 33.80 16.53
C ASN A 161 15.99 35.26 16.25
N PRO A 162 16.24 35.64 14.99
CA PRO A 162 15.78 36.94 14.52
C PRO A 162 14.67 36.76 13.49
N GLN A 163 13.49 37.15 13.93
CA GLN A 163 12.33 37.43 13.11
C GLN A 163 12.64 38.65 12.23
N GLY A 164 12.71 38.43 10.92
CA GLY A 164 13.03 39.47 9.93
C GLY A 164 12.31 39.22 8.61
N ASP A 165 11.14 39.83 8.52
CA ASP A 165 10.37 40.23 7.35
C ASP A 165 9.91 39.26 6.25
N ARG A 166 8.58 39.24 6.16
CA ARG A 166 7.75 38.63 5.13
C ARG A 166 7.95 39.37 3.81
N ARG A 167 8.84 38.87 2.94
CA ARG A 167 8.72 39.13 1.50
C ARG A 167 8.10 37.92 0.81
N ARG A 168 6.82 38.10 0.50
CA ARG A 168 5.96 37.26 -0.34
C ARG A 168 6.55 37.22 -1.76
N GLY A 169 7.65 36.49 -1.92
CA GLY A 169 8.24 36.18 -3.22
C GLY A 169 7.39 35.14 -3.90
N ASN A 170 6.55 35.57 -4.84
CA ASN A 170 5.86 34.72 -5.80
C ASN A 170 6.91 34.00 -6.66
N LYS A 171 7.51 32.93 -6.12
CA LYS A 171 8.40 32.05 -6.87
C LYS A 171 7.48 31.26 -7.80
N LYS A 172 7.31 31.77 -9.03
CA LYS A 172 6.77 31.05 -10.18
C LYS A 172 7.32 29.63 -10.11
N ARG A 173 6.49 28.70 -9.62
CA ARG A 173 6.77 27.28 -9.71
C ARG A 173 6.82 27.01 -11.20
N ASN A 174 8.01 26.66 -11.67
CA ASN A 174 8.21 26.21 -13.03
C ASN A 174 7.29 24.99 -13.20
N ARG A 175 6.15 25.20 -13.87
CA ARG A 175 5.15 24.17 -14.15
C ARG A 175 5.69 23.33 -15.30
N THR A 176 6.59 22.42 -14.99
CA THR A 176 6.96 21.34 -15.89
C THR A 176 6.41 20.03 -15.33
N ILE A 177 5.46 19.47 -16.09
CA ILE A 177 4.94 18.09 -16.02
C ILE A 177 4.00 17.82 -14.82
N GLU A 178 2.86 18.50 -14.77
CA GLU A 178 1.76 18.16 -13.85
C GLU A 178 0.87 17.04 -14.45
N GLY A 179 1.18 15.80 -14.10
CA GLY A 179 0.18 14.72 -14.02
C GLY A 179 -0.39 14.71 -12.61
N SER A 180 -1.72 14.62 -12.44
CA SER A 180 -2.30 14.50 -11.10
C SER A 180 -1.85 13.19 -10.45
N ILE A 181 -1.30 13.28 -9.24
CA ILE A 181 -0.95 12.11 -8.44
C ILE A 181 -2.28 11.54 -7.92
N SER A 182 -2.60 10.31 -8.29
CA SER A 182 -3.76 9.63 -7.74
C SER A 182 -3.57 9.31 -6.25
N GLU A 183 -4.67 9.07 -5.53
CA GLU A 183 -4.64 8.63 -4.13
C GLU A 183 -3.78 7.37 -3.92
N SER A 184 -3.58 6.57 -4.98
CA SER A 184 -2.69 5.41 -5.03
C SER A 184 -1.20 5.72 -5.26
N GLY A 185 -0.81 6.99 -5.27
CA GLY A 185 0.57 7.46 -5.53
C GLY A 185 1.05 7.31 -6.98
N LYS A 186 0.25 6.68 -7.85
CA LYS A 186 0.59 6.50 -9.28
C LYS A 186 0.25 7.77 -10.07
N PRO A 187 1.10 8.17 -11.03
CA PRO A 187 0.82 9.33 -11.85
C PRO A 187 -0.33 9.06 -12.82
N ARG A 188 -1.20 10.07 -13.01
CA ARG A 188 -2.24 10.06 -14.03
C ARG A 188 -1.75 10.79 -15.27
N CYS A 189 -1.86 10.14 -16.43
CA CYS A 189 -1.54 10.77 -17.71
C CYS A 189 -2.59 11.86 -18.03
N ARG A 190 -2.14 13.09 -18.30
CA ARG A 190 -3.02 14.22 -18.64
C ARG A 190 -3.76 14.01 -19.99
N ALA A 191 -3.16 13.26 -20.92
CA ALA A 191 -3.74 13.02 -22.24
C ALA A 191 -4.79 11.90 -22.26
N CYS A 192 -4.45 10.69 -21.81
CA CYS A 192 -5.37 9.55 -21.87
C CYS A 192 -6.14 9.30 -20.55
N GLY A 193 -5.76 9.97 -19.45
CA GLY A 193 -6.39 9.83 -18.14
C GLY A 193 -6.08 8.52 -17.39
N ILE A 194 -5.29 7.63 -17.99
CA ILE A 194 -4.91 6.32 -17.41
C ILE A 194 -3.82 6.51 -16.36
N LEU A 195 -3.86 5.68 -15.31
CA LEU A 195 -2.88 5.65 -14.23
C LEU A 195 -1.63 4.85 -14.63
N GLY A 196 -0.47 5.27 -14.12
CA GLY A 196 0.79 4.53 -14.22
C GLY A 196 1.76 5.04 -15.29
N HIS A 197 1.47 6.15 -15.99
CA HIS A 197 2.42 6.78 -16.91
C HIS A 197 2.18 8.29 -17.06
N MET A 198 3.18 9.00 -17.60
CA MET A 198 3.13 10.42 -17.94
C MET A 198 2.88 10.62 -19.45
N ALA A 199 2.54 11.84 -19.87
CA ALA A 199 2.23 12.14 -21.28
C ALA A 199 3.35 11.74 -22.26
N ASN A 200 4.62 11.88 -21.85
CA ASN A 200 5.81 11.51 -22.66
C ASN A 200 5.95 9.99 -22.94
N ALA A 201 5.29 9.15 -22.16
CA ALA A 201 5.29 7.70 -22.25
C ALA A 201 3.92 7.13 -22.67
N CYS A 202 2.99 7.99 -23.08
CA CYS A 202 1.65 7.58 -23.47
C CYS A 202 1.66 6.90 -24.84
N TRP A 203 1.20 5.65 -24.91
CA TRP A 203 1.13 4.87 -26.15
C TRP A 203 0.10 5.43 -27.15
N TYR A 204 -0.93 6.13 -26.67
CA TYR A 204 -1.90 6.82 -27.53
C TYR A 204 -1.31 8.05 -28.23
N ILE A 205 -0.29 8.69 -27.62
CA ILE A 205 0.42 9.83 -28.23
C ILE A 205 1.62 9.35 -29.06
N PHE A 206 2.29 8.29 -28.58
CA PHE A 206 3.49 7.71 -29.20
C PHE A 206 3.28 6.23 -29.52
N PRO A 207 2.55 5.88 -30.59
CA PRO A 207 2.30 4.48 -30.97
C PRO A 207 3.58 3.66 -31.20
N LYS A 208 4.67 4.32 -31.63
CA LYS A 208 5.99 3.68 -31.82
C LYS A 208 6.62 3.12 -30.54
N LYS A 209 6.19 3.60 -29.36
CA LYS A 209 6.66 3.11 -28.05
C LYS A 209 5.79 1.98 -27.49
N ALA A 210 4.71 1.63 -28.18
CA ALA A 210 3.78 0.62 -27.72
C ALA A 210 4.35 -0.80 -27.93
N PRO A 211 4.04 -1.76 -27.04
CA PRO A 211 4.37 -3.17 -27.24
C PRO A 211 3.77 -3.72 -28.54
N LYS A 212 4.41 -4.74 -29.13
CA LYS A 212 4.05 -5.31 -30.45
C LYS A 212 2.62 -5.89 -30.54
N LYS A 213 1.98 -6.19 -29.41
CA LYS A 213 0.59 -6.70 -29.31
C LYS A 213 -0.37 -5.69 -28.66
N TRP A 214 -0.03 -4.41 -28.69
CA TRP A 214 -0.88 -3.35 -28.15
C TRP A 214 -1.74 -2.73 -29.26
N TYR A 215 -3.01 -2.49 -28.96
CA TYR A 215 -3.97 -1.88 -29.88
C TYR A 215 -4.66 -0.69 -29.20
N PRO A 216 -4.83 0.44 -29.91
CA PRO A 216 -5.51 1.61 -29.38
C PRO A 216 -7.01 1.32 -29.22
N LYS A 217 -7.58 1.71 -28.09
CA LYS A 217 -9.05 1.72 -27.89
C LYS A 217 -9.63 3.02 -28.41
N GLU A 218 -10.64 2.94 -29.27
CA GLU A 218 -11.24 4.09 -29.96
C GLU A 218 -11.71 5.19 -28.98
N GLY A 219 -12.49 4.85 -27.95
CA GLY A 219 -12.96 5.84 -26.97
C GLY A 219 -11.84 6.49 -26.12
N VAL A 220 -10.67 5.87 -26.01
CA VAL A 220 -9.52 6.49 -25.32
C VAL A 220 -8.72 7.36 -26.31
N GLN A 221 -8.64 6.95 -27.58
CA GLN A 221 -8.03 7.73 -28.64
C GLN A 221 -8.79 9.04 -28.87
N GLU A 222 -10.12 8.98 -28.98
CA GLU A 222 -10.97 10.16 -29.13
C GLU A 222 -10.78 11.13 -27.95
N LYS A 223 -10.70 10.61 -26.72
CA LYS A 223 -10.42 11.42 -25.54
C LYS A 223 -9.05 12.09 -25.58
N VAL A 224 -8.03 11.38 -26.04
CA VAL A 224 -6.67 11.93 -26.21
C VAL A 224 -6.70 13.06 -27.25
N ASP A 225 -7.40 12.86 -28.36
CA ASP A 225 -7.51 13.84 -29.43
C ASP A 225 -8.29 15.09 -28.99
N SER A 226 -9.40 14.91 -28.25
CA SER A 226 -10.13 16.04 -27.65
C SER A 226 -9.26 16.82 -26.65
N ASN A 227 -8.54 16.11 -25.77
CA ASN A 227 -7.63 16.76 -24.81
C ASN A 227 -6.49 17.50 -25.50
N LEU A 228 -5.99 16.99 -26.63
CA LEU A 228 -4.97 17.66 -27.44
C LEU A 228 -5.50 18.91 -28.15
N ARG A 229 -6.81 18.95 -28.47
CA ARG A 229 -7.45 20.13 -29.08
C ARG A 229 -7.79 21.20 -28.06
N GLU A 230 -8.28 20.79 -26.89
CA GLU A 230 -8.74 21.71 -25.84
C GLU A 230 -7.59 22.29 -25.00
N ASP A 231 -6.49 21.54 -24.84
CA ASP A 231 -5.38 21.91 -23.95
C ASP A 231 -4.13 22.29 -24.74
N ASN A 232 -4.06 23.56 -25.16
CA ASN A 232 -2.93 24.11 -25.92
C ASN A 232 -1.57 23.87 -25.23
N LYS A 233 -1.52 23.86 -23.89
CA LYS A 233 -0.28 23.61 -23.13
C LYS A 233 0.17 22.16 -23.26
N LEU A 234 -0.77 21.23 -23.22
CA LEU A 234 -0.48 19.81 -23.42
C LEU A 234 -0.01 19.54 -24.86
N ALA A 235 -0.64 20.20 -25.84
CA ALA A 235 -0.27 20.11 -27.25
C ALA A 235 1.16 20.62 -27.51
N GLU A 236 1.50 21.82 -27.01
CA GLU A 236 2.86 22.38 -27.10
C GLU A 236 3.91 21.49 -26.42
N GLU A 237 3.58 20.93 -25.26
CA GLU A 237 4.48 20.04 -24.52
C GLU A 237 4.75 18.75 -25.33
N ILE A 238 3.72 18.16 -25.92
CA ILE A 238 3.85 16.97 -26.77
C ILE A 238 4.61 17.29 -28.06
N ALA A 239 4.42 18.48 -28.64
CA ALA A 239 5.19 18.93 -29.80
C ALA A 239 6.69 19.04 -29.48
N ARG A 240 7.05 19.59 -28.31
CA ARG A 240 8.45 19.63 -27.83
C ARG A 240 9.03 18.23 -27.63
N ILE A 241 8.25 17.29 -27.10
CA ILE A 241 8.69 15.89 -26.93
C ILE A 241 8.87 15.18 -28.28
N LYS A 242 8.03 15.50 -29.28
CA LYS A 242 8.13 14.92 -30.64
C LYS A 242 9.34 15.45 -31.40
N ASN A 243 9.74 16.71 -31.18
CA ASN A 243 10.82 17.35 -31.94
C ASN A 243 11.89 17.98 -31.02
N PRO A 244 12.80 17.18 -30.45
CA PRO A 244 13.81 17.67 -29.51
C PRO A 244 14.88 18.57 -30.14
N LYS A 245 14.91 18.75 -31.47
CA LYS A 245 15.94 19.53 -32.19
C LYS A 245 15.60 21.01 -32.38
N ALA A 246 14.41 21.47 -32.03
CA ALA A 246 13.99 22.87 -32.24
C ALA A 246 14.37 23.82 -31.07
N SER A 247 14.89 23.32 -29.94
CA SER A 247 15.14 24.15 -28.75
C SER A 247 16.59 24.62 -28.59
N ASN A 248 17.48 24.36 -29.55
CA ASN A 248 18.92 24.67 -29.45
C ASN A 248 19.42 25.68 -30.51
N HIS A 249 18.53 26.41 -31.21
CA HIS A 249 18.94 27.33 -32.29
C HIS A 249 18.79 28.83 -31.96
N ASP A 250 18.22 29.23 -30.82
CA ASP A 250 17.92 30.66 -30.59
C ASP A 250 18.94 31.42 -29.71
N ASP A 251 20.05 30.80 -29.30
CA ASP A 251 21.04 31.44 -28.40
C ASP A 251 22.38 31.83 -29.07
N LYS A 252 22.46 31.94 -30.40
CA LYS A 252 23.75 32.21 -31.11
C LYS A 252 23.80 33.39 -32.09
N GLU A 253 22.86 34.33 -32.05
CA GLU A 253 22.98 35.61 -32.78
C GLU A 253 22.70 36.80 -31.85
N ALA A 254 23.69 37.12 -30.99
CA ALA A 254 23.81 38.41 -30.32
C ALA A 254 25.21 38.55 -29.70
N ASN A 255 26.25 38.49 -30.53
CA ASN A 255 27.55 39.11 -30.24
C ASN A 255 28.41 39.05 -31.51
N GLU A 256 28.21 40.03 -32.38
CA GLU A 256 29.24 40.61 -33.24
C GLU A 256 28.87 42.07 -33.51
#